data_AF-M6EDM5-F1
#
_entry.id   AF-M6EDM5-F1
#
_cell.length_a   1.000
_cell.length_b   1.000
_cell.length_c   1.000
_cell.angle_alpha   90.00
_cell.angle_beta   90.00
_cell.angle_gamma   90.00
#
_symmetry.space_group_name_H-M   'P 1'
#
loop_
_entity.id
_entity.type
_entity.pdbx_description
1 polymer ?
#
loop_
_entity_poly.entity_id
_entity_poly.type
_entity_poly.pdbx_seq_one_letter_code
_entity_poly.pdbx_strand_id
1 'polypeptide(L)'
;KEVELKKKLESITFQVTLGVVQKIREGDLEFVSHLPGLFSLLLGIEEESKRVAILRKLLLYIYWARDLKPTELKRVLAISKLEQYEELTMTTAEKLISEGIQQGIEQGIEKGIEKGKLEDAGKMLKKGIDLKTVLEITGFSEKTLKENGIL
;
A
#
# COMPACT_ATOMS: atom_id res chain seq x y z
N LYS A 1 -10.10 20.51 -30.32
CA LYS A 1 -9.46 21.00 -29.08
C LYS A 1 -9.59 20.00 -27.94
N GLU A 2 -10.80 19.62 -27.51
CA GLU A 2 -11.00 18.69 -26.38
C GLU A 2 -10.43 17.27 -26.61
N VAL A 3 -10.67 16.68 -27.78
CA VAL A 3 -10.12 15.35 -28.15
C VAL A 3 -8.58 15.33 -28.13
N GLU A 4 -7.96 16.43 -28.53
CA GLU A 4 -6.50 16.58 -28.57
C GLU A 4 -5.91 16.72 -27.16
N LEU A 5 -6.55 17.53 -26.30
CA LEU A 5 -6.19 17.65 -24.89
C LEU A 5 -6.31 16.31 -24.16
N LYS A 6 -7.36 15.52 -24.46
CA LYS A 6 -7.53 14.18 -23.91
C LYS A 6 -6.42 13.22 -24.33
N LYS A 7 -6.08 13.18 -25.63
CA LYS A 7 -4.97 12.36 -26.13
C LYS A 7 -3.63 12.76 -25.52
N LYS A 8 -3.38 14.06 -25.35
CA LYS A 8 -2.17 14.58 -24.70
C LYS A 8 -2.09 14.14 -23.23
N LEU A 9 -3.18 14.27 -22.49
CA LEU A 9 -3.28 13.79 -21.11
C LEU A 9 -2.98 12.28 -21.02
N GLU A 10 -3.62 11.46 -21.86
CA GLU A 10 -3.43 10.01 -21.88
C GLU A 10 -1.97 9.64 -22.18
N SER A 11 -1.37 10.30 -23.18
CA SER A 11 0.03 10.11 -23.55
C SER A 11 0.98 10.45 -22.41
N ILE A 12 0.83 11.62 -21.78
CA ILE A 12 1.65 12.02 -20.64
C ILE A 12 1.47 11.05 -19.48
N THR A 13 0.22 10.71 -19.14
CA THR A 13 -0.09 9.78 -18.04
C THR A 13 0.60 8.44 -18.27
N PHE A 14 0.53 7.92 -19.50
CA PHE A 14 1.18 6.66 -19.87
C PHE A 14 2.70 6.75 -19.76
N GLN A 15 3.33 7.79 -20.33
CA GLN A 15 4.77 7.97 -20.31
C GLN A 15 5.32 8.06 -18.89
N VAL A 16 4.70 8.87 -18.03
CA VAL A 16 5.15 9.04 -16.65
C VAL A 16 4.94 7.76 -15.85
N THR A 17 3.76 7.14 -15.96
CA THR A 17 3.45 5.91 -15.21
C THR A 17 4.37 4.77 -15.63
N LEU A 18 4.50 4.52 -16.93
CA LEU A 18 5.35 3.46 -17.46
C LEU A 18 6.82 3.71 -17.12
N GLY A 19 7.29 4.96 -17.26
CA GLY A 19 8.66 5.33 -16.92
C GLY A 19 8.99 5.08 -15.44
N VAL A 20 8.07 5.40 -14.53
CA VAL A 20 8.25 5.09 -13.09
C VAL A 20 8.27 3.57 -12.87
N VAL A 21 7.32 2.83 -13.45
CA VAL A 21 7.22 1.37 -13.29
C VAL A 21 8.43 0.63 -13.82
N GLN A 22 8.94 1.01 -15.00
CA GLN A 22 10.12 0.38 -15.60
C GLN A 22 11.37 0.54 -14.73
N LYS A 23 11.45 1.64 -13.99
CA LYS A 23 12.62 2.02 -13.18
C LYS A 23 12.49 1.67 -11.71
N ILE A 24 11.33 1.18 -11.27
CA ILE A 24 11.03 0.98 -9.85
C ILE A 24 11.97 -0.01 -9.16
N ARG A 25 12.58 -0.93 -9.92
CA ARG A 25 13.52 -1.93 -9.41
C ARG A 25 15.00 -1.53 -9.51
N GLU A 26 15.29 -0.36 -10.09
CA GLU A 26 16.64 0.21 -10.10
C GLU A 26 17.04 0.62 -8.67
N GLY A 27 18.34 0.78 -8.41
CA GLY A 27 18.83 1.27 -7.12
C GLY A 27 18.30 2.67 -6.82
N ASP A 28 18.20 3.04 -5.55
CA ASP A 28 17.50 4.28 -5.15
C ASP A 28 18.08 5.54 -5.80
N LEU A 29 19.41 5.65 -5.87
CA LEU A 29 20.07 6.79 -6.52
C LEU A 29 19.75 6.87 -8.01
N GLU A 30 19.82 5.74 -8.72
CA GLU A 30 19.54 5.65 -10.16
C GLU A 30 18.08 6.03 -10.42
N PHE A 31 17.16 5.41 -9.70
CA PHE A 31 15.75 5.69 -9.84
C PHE A 31 15.41 7.15 -9.55
N VAL A 32 15.87 7.70 -8.43
CA VAL A 32 15.59 9.08 -8.04
C VAL A 32 16.14 10.05 -9.09
N SER A 33 17.27 9.72 -9.75
CA SER A 33 17.84 10.55 -10.82
C SER A 33 16.93 10.64 -12.07
N HIS A 34 16.09 9.64 -12.31
CA HIS A 34 15.17 9.63 -13.46
C HIS A 34 13.85 10.36 -13.20
N LEU A 35 13.44 10.46 -11.93
CA LEU A 35 12.14 11.01 -11.58
C LEU A 35 11.93 12.47 -12.02
N PRO A 36 12.91 13.41 -11.93
CA PRO A 36 12.66 14.78 -12.30
C PRO A 36 12.24 14.96 -13.77
N GLY A 37 12.90 14.21 -14.67
CA GLY A 37 12.54 14.19 -16.08
C GLY A 37 11.11 13.69 -16.30
N LEU A 38 10.76 12.56 -15.69
CA LEU A 38 9.41 11.98 -15.78
C LEU A 38 8.35 12.92 -15.20
N PHE A 39 8.58 13.44 -14.00
CA PHE A 39 7.61 14.27 -13.30
C PHE A 39 7.40 15.63 -13.98
N SER A 40 8.44 16.21 -14.60
CA SER A 40 8.29 17.46 -15.36
C SER A 40 7.27 17.36 -16.51
N LEU A 41 7.05 16.16 -17.08
CA LEU A 41 6.03 15.95 -18.13
C LEU A 41 4.62 16.25 -17.63
N LEU A 42 4.35 16.11 -16.33
CA LEU A 42 3.06 16.41 -15.70
C LEU A 42 2.69 17.89 -15.83
N LEU A 43 3.65 18.80 -16.01
CA LEU A 43 3.39 20.21 -16.31
C LEU A 43 2.66 20.41 -17.64
N GLY A 44 2.78 19.45 -18.57
CA GLY A 44 2.08 19.44 -19.84
C GLY A 44 0.58 19.14 -19.74
N ILE A 45 0.09 18.75 -18.56
CA ILE A 45 -1.33 18.56 -18.25
C ILE A 45 -1.91 19.88 -17.79
N GLU A 46 -2.85 20.46 -18.54
CA GLU A 46 -3.44 21.77 -18.23
C GLU A 46 -4.32 21.73 -16.97
N GLU A 47 -5.07 20.65 -16.79
CA GLU A 47 -6.01 20.52 -15.68
C GLU A 47 -5.29 20.06 -14.40
N GLU A 48 -5.19 20.97 -13.44
CA GLU A 48 -4.47 20.76 -12.19
C GLU A 48 -5.02 19.57 -11.38
N SER A 49 -6.35 19.42 -11.30
CA SER A 49 -6.98 18.30 -10.58
C SER A 49 -6.49 16.94 -11.09
N LYS A 50 -6.35 16.78 -12.41
CA LYS A 50 -5.86 15.56 -13.06
C LYS A 50 -4.37 15.37 -12.82
N ARG A 51 -3.58 16.45 -12.89
CA ARG A 51 -2.15 16.44 -12.58
C ARG A 51 -1.91 15.95 -11.15
N VAL A 52 -2.61 16.54 -10.18
CA VAL A 52 -2.55 16.17 -8.76
C VAL A 52 -2.98 14.72 -8.55
N ALA A 53 -4.06 14.29 -9.21
CA ALA A 53 -4.54 12.91 -9.10
C ALA A 53 -3.50 11.89 -9.61
N ILE A 54 -2.84 12.18 -10.73
CA ILE A 54 -1.78 11.32 -11.28
C ILE A 54 -0.57 11.32 -10.34
N LEU A 55 -0.11 12.50 -9.92
CA LEU A 55 1.04 12.63 -9.03
C LEU A 55 0.83 11.88 -7.71
N ARG A 56 -0.36 12.02 -7.09
CA ARG A 56 -0.71 11.30 -5.87
C ARG A 56 -0.65 9.78 -6.05
N LYS A 57 -1.15 9.25 -7.17
CA LYS A 57 -1.10 7.81 -7.47
C LYS A 57 0.35 7.32 -7.66
N LEU A 58 1.19 8.12 -8.31
CA LEU A 58 2.61 7.80 -8.48
C LEU A 58 3.35 7.80 -7.14
N LEU A 59 3.16 8.82 -6.31
CA LEU A 59 3.74 8.89 -4.98
C LEU A 59 3.31 7.69 -4.13
N LEU A 60 2.02 7.32 -4.17
CA LEU A 60 1.50 6.16 -3.46
C LEU A 60 2.18 4.87 -3.92
N TYR A 61 2.29 4.67 -5.24
CA TYR A 61 2.96 3.50 -5.80
C TYR A 61 4.44 3.44 -5.43
N ILE A 62 5.14 4.58 -5.48
CA ILE A 62 6.56 4.67 -5.15
C ILE A 62 6.79 4.31 -3.69
N TYR A 63 6.04 4.89 -2.74
CA TYR A 63 6.16 4.55 -1.32
C TYR A 63 5.74 3.11 -1.01
N TRP A 64 4.77 2.57 -1.75
CA TRP A 64 4.38 1.18 -1.59
C TRP A 64 5.48 0.23 -2.05
N ALA A 65 6.15 0.55 -3.16
CA ALA A 65 7.18 -0.30 -3.74
C ALA A 65 8.56 -0.10 -3.08
N ARG A 66 8.82 1.06 -2.48
CA ARG A 66 10.15 1.50 -2.02
C ARG A 66 10.08 2.27 -0.70
N ASP A 67 11.10 2.10 0.14
CA ASP A 67 11.28 2.81 1.40
C ASP A 67 11.99 4.16 1.21
N LEU A 68 11.42 5.03 0.37
CA LEU A 68 11.96 6.38 0.15
C LEU A 68 11.45 7.35 1.21
N LYS A 69 12.31 8.26 1.66
CA LYS A 69 11.90 9.30 2.61
C LYS A 69 11.15 10.42 1.89
N PRO A 70 10.13 11.05 2.53
CA PRO A 70 9.43 12.19 1.93
C PRO A 70 10.37 13.32 1.49
N THR A 71 11.46 13.54 2.22
CA THR A 71 12.48 14.55 1.87
C THR A 71 13.14 14.32 0.51
N GLU A 72 13.26 13.08 0.06
CA GLU A 72 13.87 12.74 -1.23
C GLU A 72 12.92 13.09 -2.37
N LEU A 73 11.64 12.74 -2.22
CA LEU A 73 10.61 13.07 -3.20
C LEU A 73 10.29 14.57 -3.23
N LYS A 74 10.38 15.29 -2.10
CA LYS A 74 10.30 16.76 -2.10
C LYS A 74 11.38 17.39 -2.99
N ARG A 75 12.64 16.94 -2.88
CA ARG A 75 13.71 17.42 -3.76
C ARG A 75 13.42 17.13 -5.23
N VAL A 76 12.93 15.94 -5.54
CA VAL A 76 12.51 15.58 -6.91
C VAL A 76 11.43 16.54 -7.41
N LEU A 77 10.40 16.83 -6.61
CA LEU A 77 9.34 17.76 -6.98
C LEU A 77 9.87 19.17 -7.23
N ALA A 78 10.75 19.67 -6.37
CA ALA A 78 11.39 20.98 -6.57
C ALA A 78 12.17 21.05 -7.90
N ILE A 79 12.99 20.03 -8.21
CA ILE A 79 13.73 19.96 -9.48
C ILE A 79 12.77 19.85 -10.69
N SER A 80 11.62 19.22 -10.49
CA SER A 80 10.58 19.04 -11.52
C SER A 80 9.70 20.28 -11.74
N LYS A 81 9.91 21.38 -11.01
CA LYS A 81 9.02 22.56 -10.96
C LYS A 81 7.61 22.22 -10.46
N LEU A 82 7.53 21.33 -9.49
CA LEU A 82 6.32 20.83 -8.85
C LEU A 82 6.36 21.07 -7.32
N GLU A 83 7.15 22.03 -6.85
CA GLU A 83 7.35 22.38 -5.43
C GLU A 83 6.03 22.69 -4.70
N GLN A 84 5.06 23.26 -5.40
CA GLN A 84 3.72 23.52 -4.86
C GLN A 84 2.96 22.26 -4.44
N TYR A 85 3.42 21.07 -4.87
CA TYR A 85 2.83 19.78 -4.54
C TYR A 85 3.64 18.99 -3.50
N GLU A 86 4.63 19.61 -2.85
CA GLU A 86 5.44 18.94 -1.83
C GLU A 86 4.62 18.35 -0.68
N GLU A 87 3.51 18.97 -0.31
CA GLU A 87 2.61 18.47 0.74
C GLU A 87 1.94 17.13 0.38
N LEU A 88 1.81 16.82 -0.91
CA LEU A 88 1.33 15.50 -1.35
C LEU A 88 2.29 14.38 -0.93
N THR A 89 3.59 14.66 -0.79
CA THR A 89 4.57 13.65 -0.36
C THR A 89 4.34 13.23 1.09
N MET A 90 4.06 14.20 1.99
CA MET A 90 3.85 13.94 3.41
C MET A 90 2.51 13.26 3.64
N THR A 91 1.44 13.85 3.10
CA THR A 91 0.07 13.31 3.25
C THR A 91 -0.08 11.90 2.66
N THR A 92 0.64 11.57 1.59
CA THR A 92 0.64 10.21 1.03
C THR A 92 1.39 9.22 1.92
N ALA A 93 2.53 9.60 2.48
CA ALA A 93 3.28 8.76 3.42
C ALA A 93 2.49 8.52 4.71
N GLU A 94 1.90 9.57 5.30
CA GLU A 94 1.04 9.47 6.49
C GLU A 94 -0.16 8.56 6.25
N LYS A 95 -0.81 8.69 5.09
CA LYS A 95 -1.92 7.80 4.71
C LYS A 95 -1.48 6.34 4.67
N LEU A 96 -0.33 6.03 4.06
CA LEU A 96 0.18 4.66 4.01
C LEU A 96 0.52 4.11 5.40
N ILE A 97 1.13 4.93 6.27
CA ILE A 97 1.41 4.55 7.65
C ILE A 97 0.11 4.24 8.39
N SER A 98 -0.91 5.10 8.25
CA SER A 98 -2.21 4.90 8.87
C SER A 98 -2.89 3.62 8.38
N GLU A 99 -2.87 3.35 7.06
CA GLU A 99 -3.43 2.12 6.49
C GLU A 99 -2.68 0.88 6.98
N GLY A 100 -1.34 0.94 7.04
CA GLY A 100 -0.52 -0.15 7.56
C GLY A 100 -0.78 -0.44 9.05
N ILE A 101 -0.91 0.59 9.88
CA ILE A 101 -1.28 0.45 11.29
C ILE A 101 -2.66 -0.20 11.43
N GLN A 102 -3.65 0.29 10.68
CA GLN A 102 -5.01 -0.23 10.72
C GLN A 102 -5.05 -1.73 10.35
N GLN A 103 -4.38 -2.10 9.25
CA GLN A 103 -4.28 -3.50 8.82
C GLN A 103 -3.54 -4.36 9.85
N GLY A 104 -2.47 -3.84 10.46
CA GLY A 104 -1.73 -4.54 11.50
C GLY A 104 -2.57 -4.80 12.75
N ILE A 105 -3.38 -3.82 13.18
CA ILE A 105 -4.30 -3.95 14.32
C ILE A 105 -5.39 -4.98 14.01
N GLU A 106 -6.02 -4.91 12.84
CA GLU A 106 -7.07 -5.84 12.42
C GLU A 106 -6.56 -7.28 12.38
N GLN A 107 -5.43 -7.53 11.71
CA GLN A 107 -4.80 -8.85 11.67
C GLN A 107 -4.36 -9.33 13.05
N GLY A 108 -3.88 -8.42 13.91
CA GLY A 108 -3.48 -8.74 15.27
C GLY A 108 -4.67 -9.17 16.14
N ILE A 109 -5.80 -8.47 16.03
CA ILE A 109 -7.04 -8.81 16.73
C ILE A 109 -7.57 -10.16 16.25
N GLU A 110 -7.65 -10.37 14.94
CA GLU A 110 -8.16 -11.62 14.36
C GLU A 110 -7.32 -12.82 14.82
N LYS A 111 -5.99 -12.75 14.69
CA LYS A 111 -5.08 -13.80 15.17
C LYS A 111 -5.16 -14.00 16.68
N GLY A 112 -5.34 -12.93 17.44
CA GLY A 112 -5.51 -12.99 18.89
C GLY A 112 -6.80 -13.73 19.29
N ILE A 113 -7.91 -13.42 18.63
CA ILE A 113 -9.20 -14.09 18.85
C ILE A 113 -9.11 -15.56 18.47
N GLU A 114 -8.54 -15.88 17.30
CA GLU A 114 -8.36 -17.27 16.85
C GLU A 114 -7.51 -18.08 17.82
N LYS A 115 -6.36 -17.53 18.25
CA LYS A 115 -5.50 -18.17 19.26
C LYS A 115 -6.21 -18.38 20.59
N GLY A 116 -6.98 -17.38 21.06
CA GLY A 116 -7.78 -17.51 22.28
C GLY A 116 -8.81 -18.63 22.17
N LYS A 117 -9.53 -18.71 21.04
CA LYS A 117 -10.47 -19.81 20.78
C LYS A 117 -9.78 -21.17 20.76
N LEU A 118 -8.59 -21.27 20.16
CA LEU A 118 -7.80 -22.51 20.15
C LEU A 118 -7.41 -22.92 21.57
N GLU A 119 -6.87 -21.99 22.36
CA GLU A 119 -6.52 -22.26 23.77
C GLU A 119 -7.73 -22.74 24.57
N ASP A 120 -8.89 -22.13 24.36
CA ASP A 120 -10.13 -22.53 25.02
C ASP A 120 -10.64 -23.89 24.54
N ALA A 121 -10.55 -24.21 23.25
CA ALA A 121 -10.84 -25.55 22.71
C ALA A 121 -10.00 -26.63 23.42
N GLY A 122 -8.70 -26.39 23.57
CA GLY A 122 -7.81 -27.30 24.28
C GLY A 122 -8.13 -27.45 25.76
N LYS A 123 -8.51 -26.37 26.45
CA LYS A 123 -8.98 -26.42 27.85
C LYS A 123 -10.30 -27.18 27.98
N MET A 124 -11.23 -27.00 27.03
CA MET A 124 -12.51 -27.71 27.02
C MET A 124 -12.30 -29.23 26.90
N LEU A 125 -11.48 -29.68 25.95
CA LEU A 125 -11.13 -31.09 25.78
C LEU A 125 -10.46 -31.66 27.03
N LYS A 126 -9.51 -30.93 27.65
CA LYS A 126 -8.87 -31.34 28.91
C LYS A 126 -9.85 -31.45 30.09
N LYS A 127 -10.96 -30.71 30.07
CA LYS A 127 -12.04 -30.79 31.05
C LYS A 127 -13.06 -31.90 30.75
N GLY A 128 -12.84 -32.69 29.70
CA GLY A 128 -13.71 -33.81 29.34
C GLY A 128 -14.93 -33.42 28.51
N ILE A 129 -14.97 -32.20 27.95
CA ILE A 129 -15.98 -31.83 26.95
C ILE A 129 -15.65 -32.61 25.67
N ASP A 130 -16.64 -33.25 25.07
CA ASP A 130 -16.42 -34.08 23.89
C ASP A 130 -16.05 -33.25 22.66
N LEU A 131 -15.30 -33.88 21.76
CA LEU A 131 -14.78 -33.24 20.56
C LEU A 131 -15.88 -32.64 19.68
N LYS A 132 -17.04 -33.31 19.57
CA LYS A 132 -18.13 -32.83 18.72
C LYS A 132 -18.67 -31.49 19.25
N THR A 133 -18.94 -31.39 20.54
CA THR A 133 -19.36 -30.14 21.18
C THR A 133 -18.30 -29.03 21.07
N VAL A 134 -17.01 -29.35 21.19
CA VAL A 134 -15.93 -28.35 21.03
C VAL A 134 -15.88 -27.79 19.61
N LEU A 135 -16.01 -28.64 18.58
CA LEU A 135 -16.04 -28.20 17.17
C LEU A 135 -17.25 -27.31 16.89
N GLU A 136 -18.43 -27.67 17.43
CA GLU A 136 -19.66 -26.87 17.29
C GLU A 136 -19.54 -25.49 17.98
N ILE A 137 -18.99 -25.42 19.19
CA ILE A 137 -18.85 -24.16 19.94
C ILE A 137 -17.79 -23.23 19.31
N THR A 138 -16.64 -23.78 18.96
CA THR A 138 -15.50 -22.98 18.49
C THR A 138 -15.58 -22.66 17.00
N GLY A 139 -16.33 -23.45 16.23
CA GLY A 139 -16.40 -23.38 14.78
C GLY A 139 -15.15 -23.93 14.07
N PHE A 140 -14.23 -24.57 14.80
CA PHE A 140 -13.05 -25.18 14.21
C PHE A 140 -13.36 -26.52 13.56
N SER A 141 -12.49 -26.92 12.63
CA SER A 141 -12.46 -28.29 12.11
C SER A 141 -11.50 -29.15 12.94
N GLU A 142 -11.70 -30.46 12.93
CA GLU A 142 -10.79 -31.40 13.59
C GLU A 142 -9.35 -31.27 13.02
N LYS A 143 -9.25 -31.02 11.71
CA LYS A 143 -7.97 -30.76 11.04
C LYS A 143 -7.27 -29.54 11.64
N THR A 144 -8.00 -28.44 11.83
CA THR A 144 -7.47 -27.21 12.44
C THR A 144 -6.93 -27.48 13.85
N LEU A 145 -7.64 -28.26 14.67
CA LEU A 145 -7.18 -28.61 16.02
C LEU A 145 -5.91 -29.49 16.00
N LYS A 146 -5.82 -30.46 15.07
CA LYS A 146 -4.61 -31.29 14.88
C LYS A 146 -3.40 -30.48 14.43
N GLU A 147 -3.59 -29.60 13.44
CA GLU A 147 -2.53 -28.72 12.91
C GLU A 147 -1.99 -27.78 13.98
N ASN A 148 -2.81 -27.41 14.96
CA ASN A 148 -2.44 -26.56 16.10
C ASN A 148 -2.05 -27.37 17.36
N GLY A 149 -1.87 -28.70 17.26
CA GLY A 149 -1.37 -29.55 18.35
C GLY A 149 -2.31 -29.67 19.55
N ILE A 150 -3.61 -29.48 19.35
CA ILE A 150 -4.64 -29.60 20.40
C ILE A 150 -5.18 -31.03 20.51
N LEU A 151 -5.20 -31.75 19.39
CA LEU A 151 -5.52 -33.17 19.26
C LEU A 151 -4.26 -33.94 18.85
#